data_AF-A0A0B4XCG2-F1
#
_entry.id   AF-A0A0B4XCG2-F1
#
_cell.length_a   1.000
_cell.length_b   1.000
_cell.length_c   1.000
_cell.angle_alpha   90.00
_cell.angle_beta   90.00
_cell.angle_gamma   90.00
#
_symmetry.space_group_name_H-M   'P 1'
#
loop_
_entity.id
_entity.type
_entity.pdbx_description
1 polymer ?
#
loop_
_entity_poly.entity_id
_entity_poly.type
_entity_poly.pdbx_seq_one_letter_code
_entity_poly.pdbx_strand_id
1 'polypeptide(L)' 'MMKEQLAAFGMPSHVISHVVTMARLHRDNRYDRFSEDVEGLTGIPPMSVREFVQKNTQAFAPVAPSSAGE' A
#
# COMPACT_ATOMS: atom_id res chain seq x y z
N MET A 1 -8.98 -1.88 -14.89
CA MET A 1 -9.12 -2.67 -13.64
C MET A 1 -8.92 -1.84 -12.37
N MET A 2 -7.77 -1.17 -12.17
CA MET A 2 -7.51 -0.44 -10.91
C MET A 2 -8.46 0.75 -10.66
N LYS A 3 -8.82 1.51 -11.70
CA LYS A 3 -9.75 2.65 -11.57
C LYS A 3 -11.14 2.19 -11.17
N GLU A 4 -11.63 1.12 -11.79
CA GLU A 4 -12.95 0.55 -11.56
C GLU A 4 -13.03 -0.11 -10.17
N GLN A 5 -11.96 -0.79 -9.73
CA GLN A 5 -11.85 -1.32 -8.36
C GLN A 5 -11.87 -0.20 -7.32
N LEU A 6 -11.13 0.89 -7.54
CA LEU A 6 -11.14 2.05 -6.64
C LEU A 6 -12.49 2.79 -6.63
N ALA A 7 -13.18 2.83 -7.76
CA ALA A 7 -14.52 3.40 -7.86
C ALA A 7 -15.55 2.61 -7.03
N ALA A 8 -15.40 1.29 -6.93
CA ALA A 8 -16.27 0.45 -6.11
C ALA A 8 -16.19 0.79 -4.61
N PHE A 9 -15.13 1.45 -4.15
CA PHE A 9 -14.99 1.94 -2.77
C PHE A 9 -15.63 3.33 -2.54
N GLY A 10 -16.36 3.87 -3.52
CA GLY A 10 -17.06 5.17 -3.37
C GLY A 10 -16.14 6.38 -3.35
N MET A 11 -14.91 6.25 -3.87
CA MET A 11 -13.91 7.31 -3.83
C MET A 11 -14.20 8.43 -4.85
N PRO A 12 -13.89 9.70 -4.52
CA PRO A 12 -14.02 10.79 -5.48
C PRO A 12 -13.16 10.57 -6.72
N SER A 13 -13.66 10.99 -7.89
CA SER A 13 -13.01 10.78 -9.19
C SER A 13 -11.57 11.33 -9.25
N HIS A 14 -11.31 12.47 -8.61
CA HIS A 14 -9.98 13.07 -8.55
C HIS A 14 -9.00 12.21 -7.73
N VAL A 15 -9.45 11.59 -6.64
CA VAL A 15 -8.62 10.68 -5.83
C VAL A 15 -8.27 9.43 -6.62
N ILE A 16 -9.24 8.84 -7.31
CA ILE A 16 -8.99 7.68 -8.18
C ILE A 16 -7.95 8.02 -9.25
N SER A 17 -8.10 9.19 -9.90
CA SER A 17 -7.15 9.65 -10.92
C SER A 17 -5.73 9.83 -10.35
N HIS A 18 -5.62 10.43 -9.17
CA HIS A 18 -4.35 10.62 -8.48
C HIS A 18 -3.68 9.27 -8.15
N VAL A 19 -4.38 8.36 -7.47
CA VAL A 19 -3.85 7.06 -7.05
C VAL A 19 -3.40 6.22 -8.25
N VAL A 20 -4.17 6.20 -9.34
CA VAL A 20 -3.77 5.48 -10.56
C VAL A 20 -2.53 6.09 -11.20
N THR A 21 -2.35 7.40 -11.12
CA THR A 21 -1.14 8.06 -11.59
C THR A 21 0.06 7.68 -10.72
N MET A 22 -0.08 7.74 -9.40
CA MET A 22 0.97 7.35 -8.45
C MET A 22 1.38 5.88 -8.64
N ALA A 23 0.42 4.97 -8.81
CA ALA A 23 0.70 3.55 -9.04
C ALA A 23 1.52 3.31 -10.32
N ARG A 24 1.27 4.08 -11.40
CA ARG A 24 2.07 4.03 -12.62
C ARG A 24 3.50 4.49 -12.36
N LEU A 25 3.66 5.63 -11.69
CA LEU A 25 4.98 6.17 -11.35
C LEU A 25 5.78 5.24 -10.43
N HIS A 26 5.14 4.57 -9.48
CA HIS A 26 5.79 3.53 -8.66
C HIS A 26 6.25 2.34 -9.50
N ARG A 27 5.43 1.86 -10.46
CA ARG A 27 5.86 0.79 -11.39
C ARG A 27 7.04 1.20 -12.27
N ASP A 28 7.09 2.48 -12.64
CA ASP A 28 8.18 3.06 -13.42
C ASP A 28 9.39 3.43 -12.54
N ASN A 29 9.44 2.95 -11.29
CA ASN A 29 10.50 3.17 -10.29
C ASN A 29 10.82 4.65 -10.02
N ARG A 30 9.86 5.56 -10.27
CA ARG A 30 10.04 7.00 -10.10
C ARG A 30 10.12 7.43 -8.63
N TYR A 31 9.80 6.52 -7.71
CA TYR A 31 9.81 6.70 -6.27
C TYR A 31 10.84 5.83 -5.56
N ASP A 32 11.66 5.08 -6.29
CA ASP A 32 12.72 4.25 -5.72
C ASP A 32 13.82 5.17 -5.22
N ARG A 33 13.65 5.62 -3.97
CA ARG A 33 14.56 6.50 -3.26
C ARG A 33 14.80 5.93 -1.88
N PHE A 34 16.05 5.97 -1.47
CA PHE A 34 16.47 5.65 -0.12
C PHE A 34 17.20 6.89 0.44
N SER A 35 16.89 7.27 1.67
CA SER A 35 17.66 8.24 2.43
C SER A 35 17.73 7.82 3.89
N GLU A 36 18.72 8.35 4.59
CA GLU A 36 18.93 8.14 6.02
C GLU A 36 18.13 9.14 6.87
N ASP A 37 17.31 9.99 6.25
CA ASP A 37 16.66 11.12 6.92
C ASP A 37 15.74 10.68 8.07
N VAL A 38 15.09 9.52 7.96
CA VAL A 38 14.25 8.98 9.04
C VAL A 38 15.09 8.71 10.29
N GLU A 39 16.25 8.08 10.13
CA GLU A 39 17.16 7.81 11.24
C GLU A 39 17.80 9.10 11.75
N GLY A 40 18.22 9.98 10.85
CA GLY A 40 18.79 11.29 11.22
C GLY A 40 17.83 12.16 12.02
N LEU A 41 16.52 12.11 11.74
CA LEU A 41 15.51 12.92 12.43
C LEU A 41 14.95 12.27 13.70
N THR A 42 14.88 10.95 13.75
CA THR A 42 14.20 10.24 14.85
C THR A 42 15.15 9.49 15.78
N GLY A 43 16.40 9.27 15.36
CA GLY A 43 17.34 8.36 16.02
C GLY A 43 16.96 6.88 15.92
N ILE A 44 15.93 6.55 15.13
CA ILE A 44 15.41 5.19 14.94
C ILE A 44 15.49 4.84 13.45
N PRO A 45 16.06 3.68 13.07
CA PRO A 45 16.12 3.28 11.69
C PRO A 45 14.72 3.08 11.09
N PRO A 46 14.53 3.35 9.79
CA PRO A 46 13.25 3.13 9.13
C PRO A 46 12.87 1.64 9.16
N MET A 47 11.61 1.36 9.48
CA MET A 47 11.08 -0.01 9.49
C MET A 47 10.96 -0.54 8.06
N SER A 48 11.48 -1.74 7.82
CA SER A 48 11.28 -2.43 6.55
C SER A 48 9.83 -2.89 6.38
N VAL A 49 9.40 -3.06 5.13
CA VAL A 49 8.09 -3.67 4.82
C VAL A 49 7.95 -5.06 5.45
N ARG A 50 9.03 -5.84 5.49
CA ARG A 50 9.04 -7.18 6.10
C ARG A 50 8.72 -7.10 7.60
N GLU A 51 9.41 -6.23 8.33
CA GLU A 51 9.16 -6.04 9.77
C GLU A 51 7.76 -5.50 10.02
N PHE A 52 7.27 -4.59 9.17
CA PHE A 52 5.91 -4.07 9.27
C PHE A 52 4.87 -5.20 9.14
N VAL A 53 5.00 -6.07 8.13
CA VAL A 53 4.08 -7.20 7.95
C VAL A 53 4.17 -8.18 9.12
N GLN A 54 5.38 -8.46 9.63
CA GLN A 54 5.58 -9.32 10.79
C GLN A 54 4.97 -8.75 12.08
N LYS A 55 4.96 -7.42 12.25
CA LYS A 55 4.30 -6.76 13.40
C LYS A 55 2.77 -6.72 13.28
N ASN A 56 2.22 -6.90 12.08
CA ASN A 56 0.80 -6.76 11.78
C ASN A 56 0.19 -8.05 11.19
N THR A 57 0.66 -9.23 11.62
CA THR A 57 0.27 -10.52 11.01
C THR A 57 -1.24 -10.74 10.94
N GLN A 58 -2.01 -10.28 11.92
CA GLN A 58 -3.48 -10.41 11.91
C GLN A 58 -4.12 -9.67 10.73
N ALA A 59 -3.62 -8.48 10.37
CA ALA A 59 -4.14 -7.70 9.25
C ALA A 59 -3.77 -8.30 7.88
N PHE A 60 -2.71 -9.10 7.83
CA PHE A 60 -2.23 -9.78 6.63
C PHE A 60 -2.50 -11.30 6.64
N ALA A 61 -3.27 -11.79 7.61
CA ALA A 61 -3.68 -13.17 7.65
C ALA A 61 -4.57 -13.47 6.42
N PRO A 62 -4.47 -14.67 5.83
CA PRO A 62 -5.40 -15.08 4.80
C PRO A 62 -6.83 -14.93 5.31
N VAL A 63 -7.68 -14.24 4.56
CA VAL A 63 -9.12 -14.30 4.80
C VAL A 63 -9.53 -15.74 4.53
N ALA A 64 -10.11 -16.42 5.52
CA ALA A 64 -10.63 -17.77 5.33
C ALA A 64 -11.55 -17.76 4.10
N PRO A 65 -11.48 -18.77 3.22
CA PRO A 65 -12.35 -18.82 2.05
C PRO A 65 -13.79 -18.67 2.52
N SER A 66 -14.50 -17.70 1.95
CA SER A 66 -15.92 -17.50 2.26
C SER A 66 -16.64 -18.81 1.95
N SER A 67 -17.16 -19.46 2.99
CA SER A 67 -18.16 -20.52 2.85
C SER A 67 -19.46 -19.89 2.37
N ALA A 68 -19.49 -19.50 1.10
CA ALA A 68 -20.69 -19.16 0.36
C ALA A 68 -20.92 -20.29 -0.65
N GLY A 69 -21.29 -21.45 -0.11
CA GLY A 69 -22.00 -22.49 -0.82
C GLY A 69 -23.34 -22.66 -0.10
N GLU A 70 -24.41 -22.22 -0.78
CA GLU A 70 -25.80 -22.73 -0.83
C GLU A 70 -26.75 -21.64 -1.33
#